data_AF-A0AA37S7E2-F1
#
_entry.id   AF-A0AA37S7E2-F1
#
_cell.length_a   1.000
_cell.length_b   1.000
_cell.length_c   1.000
_cell.angle_alpha   90.00
_cell.angle_beta   90.00
_cell.angle_gamma   90.00
#
_symmetry.space_group_name_H-M   'P 1'
#
loop_
_entity.id
_entity.type
_entity.pdbx_description
1 polymer ?
#
loop_
_entity_poly.entity_id
_entity_poly.type
_entity_poly.pdbx_seq_one_letter_code
_entity_poly.pdbx_strand_id
1 'polypeptide(L)'
;MRALLIMLATLTLVACAAPKKEISEAERQQQAVQWAISEEVKLRLVASDCAQLDGILEAAANYAVRDWHVRNGELIQSADEHFTYHMSMFNNGNWEGATAMSQQMVYAAVQRAEQAARQMIPAESSDKRSVCLKTLDQYKQGGFDLVKINQAMAAQLGDLKSNRSLKDEKLRLQQAVVKKAPRSGRSLYVVEKFWAKKGCERGAVSVLVAKWPDEIYQGSCKNESVVIACKWGNCKELK
;
A
#
# COMPACT_ATOMS: atom_id res chain seq x y z
N MET A 1 -33.40 -57.49 16.41
CA MET A 1 -33.05 -56.25 17.14
C MET A 1 -31.54 -55.93 17.22
N ARG A 2 -30.68 -56.48 16.32
CA ARG A 2 -29.25 -56.10 16.22
C ARG A 2 -28.83 -55.56 14.84
N ALA A 3 -29.65 -55.76 13.81
CA ALA A 3 -29.35 -55.29 12.45
C ALA A 3 -29.80 -53.83 12.18
N LEU A 4 -30.66 -53.25 13.02
CA LEU A 4 -31.16 -51.88 12.82
C LEU A 4 -30.26 -50.78 13.41
N LEU A 5 -29.28 -51.14 14.24
CA LEU A 5 -28.37 -50.20 14.91
C LEU A 5 -27.09 -49.92 14.12
N ILE A 6 -26.80 -50.70 13.07
CA ILE A 6 -25.57 -50.54 12.26
C ILE A 6 -25.80 -49.62 11.06
N MET A 7 -27.05 -49.45 10.61
CA MET A 7 -27.38 -48.61 9.45
C MET A 7 -27.47 -47.10 9.75
N LEU A 8 -27.47 -46.69 11.03
CA LEU A 8 -27.57 -45.28 11.42
C LEU A 8 -26.22 -44.61 11.69
N ALA A 9 -25.12 -45.35 11.65
CA ALA A 9 -23.78 -44.86 12.00
C ALA A 9 -22.93 -44.43 10.77
N THR A 10 -23.43 -44.57 9.55
CA THR A 10 -22.68 -44.28 8.32
C THR A 10 -23.07 -42.97 7.61
N LEU A 11 -24.03 -42.20 8.14
CA LEU A 11 -24.51 -40.96 7.52
C LEU A 11 -23.92 -39.65 8.08
N THR A 12 -22.97 -39.71 9.03
CA THR A 12 -22.43 -38.50 9.69
C THR A 12 -21.02 -38.08 9.24
N LEU A 13 -20.45 -38.69 8.19
CA LEU A 13 -19.10 -38.38 7.71
C LEU A 13 -19.03 -37.54 6.42
N VAL A 14 -20.07 -36.79 6.07
CA VAL A 14 -19.94 -35.68 5.12
C VAL A 14 -19.48 -34.43 5.90
N ALA A 15 -18.26 -34.50 6.43
CA ALA A 15 -17.57 -33.32 6.92
C ALA A 15 -17.42 -32.35 5.74
N CYS A 16 -17.84 -31.10 5.94
CA CYS A 16 -17.72 -30.00 5.00
C CYS A 16 -16.26 -29.81 4.56
N ALA A 17 -15.83 -30.52 3.53
CA ALA A 17 -14.70 -30.11 2.71
C ALA A 17 -15.18 -28.92 1.88
N ALA A 18 -15.28 -27.74 2.50
CA ALA A 18 -15.39 -26.51 1.75
C ALA A 18 -14.23 -26.49 0.76
N PRO A 19 -14.47 -26.37 -0.57
CA PRO A 19 -13.37 -26.29 -1.51
C PRO A 19 -12.47 -25.15 -1.07
N LYS A 20 -11.16 -25.40 -0.94
CA LYS A 20 -10.18 -24.34 -0.69
C LYS A 20 -10.47 -23.24 -1.70
N LYS A 21 -10.88 -22.06 -1.23
CA LYS A 21 -11.09 -20.90 -2.09
C LYS A 21 -9.75 -20.60 -2.73
N GLU A 22 -9.58 -21.02 -3.98
CA GLU A 22 -8.40 -20.64 -4.75
C GLU A 22 -8.45 -19.12 -4.90
N ILE A 23 -7.49 -18.46 -4.26
CA ILE A 23 -7.28 -17.04 -4.46
C ILE A 23 -6.92 -16.81 -5.92
N SER A 24 -7.49 -15.77 -6.53
CA SER A 24 -7.19 -15.41 -7.91
C SER A 24 -5.74 -14.96 -8.07
N GLU A 25 -5.23 -15.00 -9.29
CA GLU A 25 -3.88 -14.50 -9.61
C GLU A 25 -3.72 -13.02 -9.24
N ALA A 26 -4.75 -12.21 -9.48
CA ALA A 26 -4.74 -10.79 -9.09
C ALA A 26 -4.65 -10.62 -7.57
N GLU A 27 -5.35 -11.45 -6.78
CA GLU A 27 -5.26 -11.41 -5.31
C GLU A 27 -3.87 -11.84 -4.82
N ARG A 28 -3.23 -12.82 -5.46
CA ARG A 28 -1.84 -13.23 -5.12
C ARG A 28 -0.83 -12.11 -5.41
N GLN A 29 -0.91 -11.51 -6.59
CA GLN A 29 -0.05 -10.40 -6.98
C GLN A 29 -0.22 -9.21 -6.02
N GLN A 30 -1.45 -8.91 -5.64
CA GLN A 30 -1.75 -7.87 -4.66
C GLN A 30 -1.15 -8.15 -3.27
N GLN A 31 -1.20 -9.41 -2.82
CA GLN A 31 -0.57 -9.82 -1.56
C GLN A 31 0.95 -9.68 -1.63
N ALA A 32 1.56 -10.06 -2.75
CA ALA A 32 3.01 -9.93 -2.97
C ALA A 32 3.46 -8.45 -2.95
N VAL A 33 2.69 -7.57 -3.58
CA VAL A 33 2.92 -6.11 -3.56
C VAL A 33 2.84 -5.56 -2.13
N GLN A 34 1.75 -5.84 -1.40
CA GLN A 34 1.60 -5.39 -0.01
C GLN A 34 2.69 -5.93 0.90
N TRP A 35 3.09 -7.18 0.69
CA TRP A 35 4.18 -7.81 1.42
C TRP A 35 5.51 -7.10 1.16
N ALA A 36 5.88 -6.87 -0.10
CA ALA A 36 7.12 -6.18 -0.47
C ALA A 36 7.21 -4.78 0.15
N ILE A 37 6.12 -4.00 0.05
CA ILE A 37 6.02 -2.67 0.66
C ILE A 37 6.18 -2.78 2.19
N SER A 38 5.53 -3.76 2.84
CA SER A 38 5.67 -3.93 4.29
C SER A 38 7.09 -4.30 4.72
N GLU A 39 7.83 -5.06 3.90
CA GLU A 39 9.22 -5.42 4.17
C GLU A 39 10.16 -4.21 4.04
N GLU A 40 9.95 -3.35 3.04
CA GLU A 40 10.69 -2.09 2.92
C GLU A 40 10.41 -1.15 4.10
N VAL A 41 9.13 -0.94 4.43
CA VAL A 41 8.75 -0.09 5.57
C VAL A 41 9.35 -0.64 6.88
N LYS A 42 9.34 -1.96 7.07
CA LYS A 42 9.95 -2.61 8.25
C LYS A 42 11.44 -2.30 8.34
N LEU A 43 12.19 -2.41 7.24
CA LEU A 43 13.61 -2.05 7.21
C LEU A 43 13.81 -0.58 7.58
N ARG A 44 13.00 0.34 7.03
CA ARG A 44 13.11 1.77 7.35
C ARG A 44 12.83 2.07 8.82
N LEU A 45 11.84 1.41 9.42
CA LEU A 45 11.53 1.53 10.84
C LEU A 45 12.68 1.02 11.72
N VAL A 46 13.18 -0.19 11.43
CA VAL A 46 14.33 -0.76 12.16
C VAL A 46 15.57 0.13 12.02
N ALA A 47 15.87 0.60 10.81
CA ALA A 47 17.00 1.49 10.54
C ALA A 47 16.87 2.81 11.32
N SER A 48 15.69 3.43 11.30
CA SER A 48 15.40 4.66 12.04
C SER A 48 15.57 4.47 13.54
N ASP A 49 14.97 3.42 14.11
CA ASP A 49 15.02 3.15 15.55
C ASP A 49 16.46 2.87 16.03
N CYS A 50 17.25 2.17 15.23
CA CYS A 50 18.64 1.87 15.57
C CYS A 50 19.58 3.07 15.39
N ALA A 51 19.38 3.88 14.34
CA ALA A 51 20.21 5.06 14.07
C ALA A 51 20.14 6.11 15.18
N GLN A 52 19.05 6.14 15.95
CA GLN A 52 18.87 7.07 17.08
C GLN A 52 19.73 6.73 18.30
N LEU A 53 20.35 5.53 18.36
CA LEU A 53 21.11 5.09 19.53
C LEU A 53 22.53 5.67 19.56
N ASP A 54 23.27 5.57 18.45
CA ASP A 54 24.62 6.15 18.32
C ASP A 54 25.05 6.26 16.84
N GLY A 55 26.15 6.98 16.57
CA GLY A 55 26.65 7.21 15.21
C GLY A 55 27.21 5.96 14.49
N ILE A 56 27.62 4.92 15.22
CA ILE A 56 28.04 3.65 14.61
C ILE A 56 26.82 2.94 14.03
N LEU A 57 25.72 2.92 14.79
CA LEU A 57 24.46 2.36 14.35
C LEU A 57 23.81 3.16 13.24
N GLU A 58 23.94 4.49 13.23
CA GLU A 58 23.51 5.33 12.09
C GLU A 58 24.23 4.93 10.79
N ALA A 59 25.56 4.79 10.84
CA ALA A 59 26.32 4.33 9.67
C ALA A 59 25.90 2.90 9.25
N ALA A 60 25.75 1.98 10.22
CA ALA A 60 25.29 0.62 9.95
C ALA A 60 23.88 0.58 9.33
N ALA A 61 22.97 1.45 9.77
CA ALA A 61 21.61 1.58 9.26
C ALA A 61 21.63 2.06 7.80
N ASN A 62 22.41 3.08 7.49
CA ASN A 62 22.58 3.59 6.13
C ASN A 62 23.15 2.50 5.19
N TYR A 63 24.13 1.73 5.65
CA TYR A 63 24.67 0.60 4.90
C TYR A 63 23.64 -0.51 4.68
N ALA A 64 22.91 -0.89 5.72
CA ALA A 64 21.86 -1.91 5.63
C ALA A 64 20.76 -1.52 4.63
N VAL A 65 20.25 -0.28 4.72
CA VAL A 65 19.21 0.24 3.81
C VAL A 65 19.71 0.23 2.36
N ARG A 66 20.90 0.81 2.12
CA ARG A 66 21.46 0.88 0.76
C ARG A 66 21.70 -0.51 0.18
N ASP A 67 22.39 -1.38 0.90
CA ASP A 67 22.81 -2.68 0.38
C ASP A 67 21.60 -3.61 0.16
N TRP A 68 20.58 -3.51 1.01
CA TRP A 68 19.32 -4.20 0.80
C TRP A 68 18.59 -3.68 -0.45
N HIS A 69 18.51 -2.36 -0.67
CA HIS A 69 17.90 -1.81 -1.89
C HIS A 69 18.69 -2.17 -3.15
N VAL A 70 20.01 -2.28 -3.11
CA VAL A 70 20.81 -2.75 -4.26
C VAL A 70 20.40 -4.15 -4.68
N ARG A 71 20.12 -5.05 -3.72
CA ARG A 71 19.75 -6.45 -4.01
C ARG A 71 18.26 -6.66 -4.29
N ASN A 72 17.39 -5.85 -3.68
CA ASN A 72 15.93 -6.04 -3.73
C ASN A 72 15.20 -4.97 -4.56
N GLY A 73 15.91 -3.94 -5.03
CA GLY A 73 15.34 -2.75 -5.65
C GLY A 73 14.48 -3.03 -6.86
N GLU A 74 14.82 -4.02 -7.68
CA GLU A 74 13.99 -4.39 -8.84
C GLU A 74 12.62 -4.98 -8.43
N LEU A 75 12.58 -5.77 -7.35
CA LEU A 75 11.34 -6.35 -6.85
C LEU A 75 10.45 -5.28 -6.19
N ILE A 76 11.08 -4.34 -5.48
CA ILE A 76 10.39 -3.17 -4.91
C ILE A 76 9.84 -2.27 -6.01
N GLN A 77 10.64 -1.98 -7.03
CA GLN A 77 10.17 -1.23 -8.19
C GLN A 77 8.98 -1.91 -8.86
N SER A 78 9.02 -3.24 -9.00
CA SER A 78 7.90 -4.00 -9.58
C SER A 78 6.63 -3.90 -8.72
N ALA A 79 6.77 -3.87 -7.39
CA ALA A 79 5.66 -3.65 -6.46
C ALA A 79 5.07 -2.24 -6.60
N ASP A 80 5.91 -1.21 -6.60
CA ASP A 80 5.52 0.20 -6.72
C ASP A 80 4.81 0.51 -8.04
N GLU A 81 5.35 -0.01 -9.14
CA GLU A 81 4.76 0.17 -10.47
C GLU A 81 3.40 -0.51 -10.57
N HIS A 82 3.28 -1.72 -10.02
CA HIS A 82 2.01 -2.42 -9.99
C HIS A 82 0.97 -1.69 -9.12
N PHE A 83 1.38 -1.23 -7.94
CA PHE A 83 0.52 -0.42 -7.07
C PHE A 83 0.02 0.83 -7.81
N THR A 84 0.94 1.56 -8.46
CA THR A 84 0.63 2.77 -9.22
C THR A 84 -0.29 2.49 -10.42
N TYR A 85 -0.03 1.42 -11.17
CA TYR A 85 -0.89 0.99 -12.27
C TYR A 85 -2.31 0.66 -11.78
N HIS A 86 -2.44 -0.12 -10.71
CA HIS A 86 -3.75 -0.44 -10.16
C HIS A 86 -4.49 0.81 -9.68
N MET A 87 -3.80 1.76 -9.05
CA MET A 87 -4.38 3.06 -8.68
C MET A 87 -4.91 3.83 -9.88
N SER A 88 -4.15 3.86 -10.98
CA SER A 88 -4.59 4.52 -12.19
C SER A 88 -5.77 3.82 -12.89
N MET A 89 -5.93 2.50 -12.71
CA MET A 89 -7.03 1.72 -13.29
C MET A 89 -8.37 1.93 -12.56
N PHE A 90 -8.35 2.29 -11.28
CA PHE A 90 -9.56 2.67 -10.55
C PHE A 90 -10.12 4.05 -10.97
N ASN A 91 -9.41 4.76 -11.87
CA ASN A 91 -9.79 6.05 -12.45
C ASN A 91 -10.95 5.99 -13.48
N ASN A 92 -11.85 5.01 -13.40
CA ASN A 92 -13.12 5.06 -14.14
C ASN A 92 -14.14 6.03 -13.49
N GLY A 93 -13.65 7.11 -12.86
CA GLY A 93 -14.46 8.09 -12.14
C GLY A 93 -14.89 7.71 -10.71
N ASN A 94 -14.28 6.68 -10.10
CA ASN A 94 -14.48 6.31 -8.68
C ASN A 94 -13.19 6.50 -7.87
N TRP A 95 -12.78 7.75 -7.72
CA TRP A 95 -11.55 8.08 -6.99
C TRP A 95 -11.67 7.91 -5.48
N GLU A 96 -12.87 7.98 -4.90
CA GLU A 96 -13.09 7.67 -3.48
C GLU A 96 -12.74 6.21 -3.19
N GLY A 97 -13.24 5.29 -4.01
CA GLY A 97 -12.92 3.86 -3.90
C GLY A 97 -11.43 3.58 -4.15
N ALA A 98 -10.84 4.23 -5.15
CA ALA A 98 -9.41 4.10 -5.45
C ALA A 98 -8.55 4.54 -4.26
N THR A 99 -8.84 5.73 -3.70
CA THR A 99 -8.09 6.35 -2.61
C THR A 99 -8.30 5.59 -1.30
N ALA A 100 -9.55 5.20 -0.98
CA ALA A 100 -9.83 4.41 0.21
C ALA A 100 -9.14 3.04 0.16
N MET A 101 -9.12 2.40 -1.01
CA MET A 101 -8.41 1.14 -1.20
C MET A 101 -6.89 1.35 -1.08
N SER A 102 -6.34 2.40 -1.68
CA SER A 102 -4.90 2.72 -1.59
C SER A 102 -4.46 2.95 -0.16
N GLN A 103 -5.23 3.75 0.58
CA GLN A 103 -5.01 4.04 1.98
C GLN A 103 -5.11 2.76 2.82
N GLN A 104 -6.11 1.92 2.57
CA GLN A 104 -6.24 0.65 3.27
C GLN A 104 -5.05 -0.28 3.02
N MET A 105 -4.55 -0.36 1.79
CA MET A 105 -3.39 -1.16 1.44
C MET A 105 -2.12 -0.66 2.12
N VAL A 106 -1.86 0.64 2.02
CA VAL A 106 -0.68 1.27 2.64
C VAL A 106 -0.77 1.14 4.16
N TYR A 107 -1.93 1.42 4.75
CA TYR A 107 -2.17 1.26 6.18
C TYR A 107 -1.93 -0.18 6.64
N ALA A 108 -2.44 -1.18 5.91
CA ALA A 108 -2.21 -2.59 6.25
C ALA A 108 -0.73 -2.98 6.15
N ALA A 109 -0.02 -2.47 5.13
CA ALA A 109 1.42 -2.68 4.97
C ALA A 109 2.21 -2.05 6.13
N VAL A 110 1.90 -0.81 6.50
CA VAL A 110 2.53 -0.08 7.62
C VAL A 110 2.24 -0.78 8.96
N GLN A 111 0.99 -1.16 9.23
CA GLN A 111 0.63 -1.86 10.48
C GLN A 111 1.40 -3.18 10.62
N ARG A 112 1.48 -3.97 9.54
CA ARG A 112 2.28 -5.20 9.53
C ARG A 112 3.76 -4.91 9.76
N ALA A 113 4.29 -3.89 9.09
CA ALA A 113 5.69 -3.50 9.20
C ALA A 113 6.04 -3.04 10.62
N GLU A 114 5.21 -2.20 11.25
CA GLU A 114 5.41 -1.75 12.62
C GLU A 114 5.38 -2.90 13.62
N GLN A 115 4.41 -3.82 13.50
CA GLN A 115 4.33 -4.98 14.38
C GLN A 115 5.59 -5.84 14.26
N ALA A 116 6.04 -6.10 13.02
CA ALA A 116 7.24 -6.89 12.78
C ALA A 116 8.53 -6.15 13.22
N ALA A 117 8.62 -4.84 13.02
CA ALA A 117 9.76 -4.03 13.47
C ALA A 117 9.89 -4.02 14.99
N ARG A 118 8.77 -3.87 15.72
CA ARG A 118 8.74 -3.94 17.20
C ARG A 118 9.16 -5.31 17.73
N GLN A 119 8.88 -6.38 16.99
CA GLN A 119 9.35 -7.72 17.34
C GLN A 119 10.85 -7.90 17.07
N MET A 120 11.38 -7.25 16.02
CA MET A 120 12.81 -7.29 15.70
C MET A 120 13.65 -6.50 16.71
N ILE A 121 13.19 -5.31 17.07
CA ILE A 121 13.86 -4.42 18.03
C ILE A 121 12.90 -4.10 19.20
N PRO A 122 12.77 -5.00 20.20
CA PRO A 122 11.89 -4.75 21.34
C PRO A 122 12.34 -3.50 22.13
N ALA A 123 11.39 -2.64 22.49
CA ALA A 123 11.67 -1.40 23.23
C ALA A 123 12.33 -1.66 24.60
N GLU A 124 11.91 -2.73 25.28
CA GLU A 124 12.37 -3.13 26.62
C GLU A 124 13.68 -3.94 26.60
N SER A 125 14.37 -4.02 25.45
CA SER A 125 15.61 -4.80 25.34
C SER A 125 16.74 -4.14 26.13
N SER A 126 17.28 -4.84 27.12
CA SER A 126 18.45 -4.41 27.90
C SER A 126 19.74 -4.31 27.07
N ASP A 127 19.78 -4.96 25.91
CA ASP A 127 20.90 -4.93 24.96
C ASP A 127 20.44 -4.48 23.57
N LYS A 128 19.60 -3.44 23.54
CA LYS A 128 19.01 -2.89 22.30
C LYS A 128 20.07 -2.56 21.25
N ARG A 129 21.25 -2.11 21.69
CA ARG A 129 22.38 -1.77 20.82
C ARG A 129 22.91 -2.98 20.06
N SER A 130 23.19 -4.09 20.76
CA SER A 130 23.67 -5.33 20.12
C SER A 130 22.62 -5.94 19.20
N VAL A 131 21.36 -5.94 19.63
CA VAL A 131 20.22 -6.41 18.81
C VAL A 131 20.11 -5.60 17.51
N CYS A 132 20.26 -4.28 17.60
CA CYS A 132 20.31 -3.39 16.44
C CYS A 132 21.47 -3.72 15.50
N LEU A 133 22.70 -3.81 16.02
CA LEU A 133 23.89 -4.15 15.23
C LEU A 133 23.71 -5.47 14.49
N LYS A 134 23.26 -6.51 15.19
CA LYS A 134 23.02 -7.84 14.60
C LYS A 134 21.94 -7.79 13.54
N THR A 135 20.82 -7.11 13.80
CA THR A 135 19.71 -7.02 12.85
C THR A 135 20.11 -6.25 11.59
N LEU A 136 20.80 -5.13 11.73
CA LEU A 136 21.28 -4.34 10.59
C LEU A 136 22.33 -5.11 9.78
N ASP A 137 23.19 -5.89 10.45
CA ASP A 137 24.15 -6.76 9.78
C ASP A 137 23.45 -7.87 8.97
N GLN A 138 22.36 -8.45 9.50
CA GLN A 138 21.53 -9.38 8.73
C GLN A 138 20.92 -8.73 7.47
N TYR A 139 20.44 -7.48 7.56
CA TYR A 139 19.98 -6.76 6.36
C TYR A 139 21.12 -6.50 5.38
N LYS A 140 22.29 -6.07 5.88
CA LYS A 140 23.47 -5.80 5.05
C LYS A 140 23.95 -7.05 4.30
N GLN A 141 24.00 -8.20 4.97
CA GLN A 141 24.43 -9.49 4.42
C GLN A 141 23.33 -10.24 3.63
N GLY A 142 22.13 -9.66 3.58
CA GLY A 142 21.01 -10.20 2.81
C GLY A 142 20.31 -11.37 3.48
N GLY A 143 20.39 -11.51 4.80
CA GLY A 143 19.55 -12.45 5.57
C GLY A 143 18.05 -12.13 5.44
N PHE A 144 17.71 -10.87 5.15
CA PHE A 144 16.35 -10.39 4.91
C PHE A 144 16.07 -10.01 3.45
N ASP A 145 16.84 -10.53 2.49
CA ASP A 145 16.52 -10.32 1.07
C ASP A 145 15.19 -11.01 0.74
N LEU A 146 14.33 -10.32 -0.01
CA LEU A 146 12.95 -10.73 -0.32
C LEU A 146 12.88 -12.17 -0.85
N VAL A 147 13.78 -12.52 -1.77
CA VAL A 147 13.85 -13.86 -2.37
C VAL A 147 14.13 -14.94 -1.31
N LYS A 148 14.94 -14.64 -0.29
CA LYS A 148 15.29 -15.60 0.76
C LYS A 148 14.19 -15.76 1.79
N ILE A 149 13.56 -14.66 2.19
CA ILE A 149 12.52 -14.69 3.23
C ILE A 149 11.18 -15.21 2.71
N ASN A 150 10.89 -15.04 1.42
CA ASN A 150 9.67 -15.59 0.80
C ASN A 150 9.83 -15.72 -0.72
N GLN A 151 10.33 -16.88 -1.16
CA GLN A 151 10.54 -17.15 -2.58
C GLN A 151 9.25 -17.09 -3.42
N ALA A 152 8.12 -17.54 -2.86
CA ALA A 152 6.84 -17.55 -3.56
C ALA A 152 6.35 -16.12 -3.84
N MET A 153 6.38 -15.24 -2.84
CA MET A 153 6.00 -13.83 -3.04
C MET A 153 7.00 -13.10 -3.93
N ALA A 154 8.30 -13.38 -3.81
CA ALA A 154 9.31 -12.81 -4.69
C ALA A 154 9.11 -13.23 -6.16
N ALA A 155 8.71 -14.48 -6.41
CA ALA A 155 8.38 -14.94 -7.76
C ALA A 155 7.19 -14.16 -8.35
N GLN A 156 6.14 -13.94 -7.56
CA GLN A 156 4.99 -13.14 -7.98
C GLN A 156 5.40 -11.71 -8.37
N LEU A 157 6.31 -11.09 -7.63
CA LEU A 157 6.86 -9.77 -8.00
C LEU A 157 7.68 -9.83 -9.30
N GLY A 158 8.42 -10.91 -9.52
CA GLY A 158 9.12 -11.18 -10.78
C GLY A 158 8.17 -11.29 -11.98
N ASP A 159 7.00 -11.90 -11.80
CA ASP A 159 5.96 -11.99 -12.83
C ASP A 159 5.32 -10.64 -13.15
N LEU A 160 5.38 -9.67 -12.23
CA LEU A 160 4.94 -8.30 -12.50
C LEU A 160 5.92 -7.57 -13.42
N LYS A 161 7.22 -7.83 -13.26
CA LYS A 161 8.29 -7.26 -14.09
C LYS A 161 8.15 -7.65 -15.56
N SER A 162 7.84 -8.91 -15.84
CA SER A 162 7.71 -9.43 -17.22
C SER A 162 6.52 -8.84 -17.98
N ASN A 163 5.49 -8.37 -17.26
CA ASN A 163 4.28 -7.78 -17.83
C ASN A 163 4.31 -6.24 -17.96
N ARG A 164 5.47 -5.62 -17.69
CA ARG A 164 5.64 -4.16 -17.59
C ARG A 164 5.34 -3.42 -18.90
N SER A 165 5.86 -3.90 -20.03
CA SER A 165 5.70 -3.25 -21.34
C SER A 165 4.23 -3.13 -21.77
N LEU A 166 3.44 -4.18 -21.55
CA LEU A 166 2.00 -4.21 -21.86
C LEU A 166 1.18 -3.30 -20.94
N LYS A 167 1.58 -3.17 -19.67
CA LYS A 167 0.94 -2.28 -18.71
C LYS A 167 1.27 -0.81 -18.97
N ASP A 168 2.52 -0.50 -19.34
CA ASP A 168 2.96 0.86 -19.65
C ASP A 168 2.25 1.43 -20.89
N GLU A 169 2.08 0.64 -21.94
CA GLU A 169 1.33 1.05 -23.12
C GLU A 169 -0.14 1.34 -22.78
N LYS A 170 -0.78 0.44 -22.03
CA LYS A 170 -2.17 0.61 -21.59
C LYS A 170 -2.34 1.80 -20.64
N LEU A 171 -1.40 2.01 -19.72
CA LEU A 171 -1.37 3.15 -18.83
C LEU A 171 -1.24 4.46 -19.60
N ARG A 172 -0.33 4.53 -20.58
CA ARG A 172 -0.19 5.72 -21.45
C ARG A 172 -1.46 6.00 -22.24
N LEU A 173 -2.11 4.97 -22.76
CA LEU A 173 -3.40 5.10 -23.46
C LEU A 173 -4.50 5.62 -22.51
N GLN A 174 -4.58 5.11 -21.28
CA GLN A 174 -5.55 5.57 -20.29
C GLN A 174 -5.25 6.98 -19.78
N GLN A 175 -3.99 7.33 -19.52
CA GLN A 175 -3.59 8.69 -19.17
C GLN A 175 -3.85 9.69 -20.30
N ALA A 176 -3.70 9.27 -21.57
CA ALA A 176 -4.08 10.08 -22.72
C ALA A 176 -5.60 10.34 -22.78
N VAL A 177 -6.42 9.40 -22.30
CA VAL A 177 -7.88 9.58 -22.13
C VAL A 177 -8.18 10.49 -20.91
N VAL A 178 -7.43 10.38 -19.81
CA VAL A 178 -7.58 11.19 -18.58
C VAL A 178 -7.15 12.65 -18.77
N LYS A 179 -6.29 12.97 -19.76
CA LYS A 179 -5.99 14.37 -20.15
C LYS A 179 -7.21 15.17 -20.65
N LYS A 180 -8.38 14.54 -20.77
CA LYS A 180 -9.69 15.20 -20.92
C LYS A 180 -10.48 15.23 -19.60
N ALA A 181 -9.84 15.52 -18.46
CA ALA A 181 -10.58 15.79 -17.23
C ALA A 181 -11.56 16.98 -17.47
N PRO A 182 -12.82 16.92 -17.00
CA PRO A 182 -13.84 17.91 -17.35
C PRO A 182 -13.46 19.31 -16.87
N ARG A 183 -13.69 20.30 -17.74
CA ARG A 183 -13.68 21.73 -17.39
C ARG A 183 -14.81 21.98 -16.37
N SER A 184 -14.47 22.13 -15.09
CA SER A 184 -15.33 22.51 -13.96
C SER A 184 -16.38 21.49 -13.48
N GLY A 185 -16.35 21.16 -12.17
CA GLY A 185 -17.46 20.51 -11.47
C GLY A 185 -18.51 21.53 -11.01
N ARG A 186 -19.74 21.09 -10.78
CA ARG A 186 -20.90 21.95 -10.43
C ARG A 186 -20.78 22.60 -9.06
N SER A 187 -20.01 21.98 -8.15
CA SER A 187 -19.76 22.49 -6.80
C SER A 187 -18.49 23.33 -6.69
N LEU A 188 -17.77 23.59 -7.80
CA LEU A 188 -16.47 24.29 -7.79
C LEU A 188 -16.55 25.63 -7.06
N TYR A 189 -17.58 26.42 -7.33
CA TYR A 189 -17.81 27.71 -6.67
C TYR A 189 -18.00 27.59 -5.15
N VAL A 190 -18.69 26.55 -4.70
CA VAL A 190 -18.91 26.29 -3.26
C VAL A 190 -17.59 25.93 -2.59
N VAL A 191 -16.76 25.14 -3.27
CA VAL A 191 -15.44 24.73 -2.81
C VAL A 191 -14.47 25.90 -2.76
N GLU A 192 -14.44 26.75 -3.78
CA GLU A 192 -13.63 27.98 -3.79
C GLU A 192 -13.98 28.89 -2.62
N LYS A 193 -15.28 29.06 -2.32
CA LYS A 193 -15.73 29.82 -1.14
C LYS A 193 -15.39 29.15 0.18
N PHE A 194 -15.56 27.83 0.27
CA PHE A 194 -15.18 27.05 1.45
C PHE A 194 -13.68 27.21 1.73
N TRP A 195 -12.85 27.15 0.69
CA TRP A 195 -11.40 27.25 0.77
C TRP A 195 -10.93 28.67 1.10
N ALA A 196 -11.55 29.71 0.51
CA ALA A 196 -11.28 31.10 0.86
C ALA A 196 -11.60 31.39 2.34
N LYS A 197 -12.72 30.87 2.86
CA LYS A 197 -13.11 31.02 4.28
C LYS A 197 -12.12 30.39 5.26
N LYS A 198 -11.33 29.41 4.83
CA LYS A 198 -10.27 28.79 5.63
C LYS A 198 -8.99 29.65 5.70
N GLY A 199 -9.00 30.87 5.17
CA GLY A 199 -7.87 31.78 5.18
C GLY A 199 -6.97 31.66 3.95
N CYS A 200 -7.40 30.92 2.92
CA CYS A 200 -6.65 30.78 1.68
C CYS A 200 -7.29 31.52 0.50
N GLU A 201 -7.29 32.86 0.54
CA GLU A 201 -7.88 33.70 -0.50
C GLU A 201 -7.19 33.58 -1.89
N ARG A 202 -5.96 33.05 -1.94
CA ARG A 202 -5.20 32.79 -3.18
C ARG A 202 -4.93 31.30 -3.44
N GLY A 203 -5.69 30.42 -2.80
CA GLY A 203 -5.50 28.97 -2.95
C GLY A 203 -5.98 28.46 -4.30
N ALA A 204 -5.24 27.54 -4.90
CA ALA A 204 -5.68 26.88 -6.12
C ALA A 204 -6.60 25.71 -5.76
N VAL A 205 -7.79 25.68 -6.35
CA VAL A 205 -8.72 24.55 -6.28
C VAL A 205 -8.62 23.78 -7.59
N SER A 206 -8.22 22.52 -7.51
CA SER A 206 -8.22 21.62 -8.66
C SER A 206 -9.33 20.59 -8.52
N VAL A 207 -9.96 20.25 -9.64
CA VAL A 207 -11.01 19.23 -9.67
C VAL A 207 -10.34 17.87 -9.78
N LEU A 208 -10.51 17.03 -8.76
CA LEU A 208 -10.08 15.63 -8.81
C LEU A 208 -11.17 14.75 -9.42
N VAL A 209 -12.44 15.05 -9.09
CA VAL A 209 -13.64 14.33 -9.57
C VAL A 209 -14.75 15.30 -9.89
N ALA A 210 -15.20 15.33 -11.15
CA ALA A 210 -16.38 16.07 -11.61
C ALA A 210 -17.52 15.12 -11.99
N LYS A 211 -18.09 14.40 -11.01
CA LYS A 211 -19.18 13.44 -11.24
C LYS A 211 -20.40 13.74 -10.36
N TRP A 212 -21.25 14.66 -10.79
CA TRP A 212 -22.50 14.95 -10.07
C TRP A 212 -23.31 13.67 -9.77
N PRO A 213 -23.83 13.46 -8.53
CA PRO A 213 -23.84 14.41 -7.41
C PRO A 213 -22.58 14.40 -6.52
N ASP A 214 -21.64 13.49 -6.75
CA ASP A 214 -20.45 13.27 -5.91
C ASP A 214 -19.17 13.82 -6.59
N GLU A 215 -18.68 14.94 -6.08
CA GLU A 215 -17.54 15.66 -6.65
C GLU A 215 -16.42 15.79 -5.63
N ILE A 216 -15.17 15.78 -6.07
CA ILE A 216 -14.00 15.90 -5.20
C ILE A 216 -13.05 16.92 -5.77
N TYR A 217 -12.48 17.72 -4.88
CA TYR A 217 -11.59 18.80 -5.19
C TYR A 217 -10.38 18.73 -4.27
N GLN A 218 -9.24 19.23 -4.75
CA GLN A 218 -8.08 19.49 -3.93
C GLN A 218 -7.93 21.00 -3.78
N GLY A 219 -8.03 21.48 -2.54
CA GLY A 219 -7.61 22.83 -2.19
C GLY A 219 -6.13 22.81 -1.86
N SER A 220 -5.36 23.72 -2.44
CA SER A 220 -3.93 23.89 -2.15
C SER A 220 -3.63 25.33 -1.73
N CYS A 221 -2.81 25.47 -0.68
CA CYS A 221 -2.43 26.75 -0.09
C CYS A 221 -1.01 26.71 0.47
N LYS A 222 -0.02 27.29 -0.22
CA LYS A 222 1.39 27.30 0.21
C LYS A 222 1.92 25.89 0.59
N ASN A 223 1.80 25.52 1.87
CA ASN A 223 2.28 24.24 2.44
C ASN A 223 1.15 23.30 2.89
N GLU A 224 -0.11 23.68 2.70
CA GLU A 224 -1.27 22.87 3.09
C GLU A 224 -2.06 22.46 1.85
N SER A 225 -2.45 21.19 1.80
CA SER A 225 -3.40 20.69 0.81
C SER A 225 -4.47 19.89 1.51
N VAL A 226 -5.73 20.13 1.16
CA VAL A 226 -6.86 19.38 1.69
C VAL A 226 -7.67 18.79 0.55
N VAL A 227 -8.33 17.68 0.84
CA VAL A 227 -9.29 17.07 -0.07
C VAL A 227 -10.70 17.44 0.39
N ILE A 228 -11.51 17.93 -0.55
CA ILE A 228 -12.87 18.39 -0.29
C ILE A 228 -13.82 17.53 -1.11
N ALA A 229 -14.70 16.80 -0.43
CA ALA A 229 -15.76 16.01 -1.06
C ALA A 229 -17.08 16.75 -0.98
N CYS A 230 -17.80 16.81 -2.09
CA CYS A 230 -19.08 17.45 -2.25
C CYS A 230 -20.12 16.42 -2.68
N LYS A 231 -21.24 16.36 -1.96
CA LYS A 231 -22.38 15.53 -2.33
C LYS A 231 -23.62 16.41 -2.45
N TRP A 232 -24.22 16.44 -3.64
CA TRP A 232 -25.33 17.35 -3.97
C TRP A 232 -25.00 18.82 -3.67
N GLY A 233 -23.76 19.25 -3.93
CA GLY A 233 -23.30 20.61 -3.64
C GLY A 233 -22.97 20.90 -2.17
N ASN A 234 -23.19 19.95 -1.26
CA ASN A 234 -22.78 20.07 0.15
C ASN A 234 -21.36 19.55 0.32
N CYS A 235 -20.41 20.45 0.58
CA CYS A 235 -18.99 20.15 0.62
C CYS A 235 -18.46 20.03 2.05
N LYS A 236 -17.59 19.05 2.27
CA LYS A 236 -16.86 18.85 3.52
C LYS A 236 -15.40 18.48 3.23
N GLU A 237 -14.52 18.86 4.14
CA GLU A 237 -13.15 18.39 4.13
C GLU A 237 -13.08 16.92 4.56
N LEU A 238 -12.29 16.13 3.84
CA LEU A 238 -11.91 14.79 4.24
C LEU A 238 -10.65 14.91 5.11
N LYS A 239 -10.76 14.49 6.38
CA LYS A 239 -9.64 14.40 7.32
C LYS A 239 -9.02 13.01 7.27
#